data_AF-A0A7Y9W9V3-F1
#
_entry.id   AF-A0A7Y9W9V3-F1
#
_cell.length_a   1.000
_cell.length_b   1.000
_cell.length_c   1.000
_cell.angle_alpha   90.00
_cell.angle_beta   90.00
_cell.angle_gamma   90.00
#
_symmetry.space_group_name_H-M   'P 1'
#
loop_
_entity.id
_entity.type
_entity.pdbx_description
1 polymer ?
#
loop_
_entity_poly.entity_id
_entity_poly.type
_entity_poly.pdbx_seq_one_letter_code
_entity_poly.pdbx_strand_id
1 'polypeptide(L)'
;MTWTVDEQLALTATEAIAAIQSGRLKAVDYMATLLARAASLASLNALTTLDLDGALAAARRIDALPAAALAQLPLAGLPIVVKDNINTVGLQTSAGTPALEGFIPKANAPSVQRLIDAGAIVLGKANMHELAFGITSTNLATHAGPGAQSLRSHADSGRFVGRHGGGDCRAHRARRTRHRYRRLDAHSGGVDGHGGVSSFGRQWWC
;
A
#
# COMPACT_ATOMS: atom_id res chain seq x y z
N MET A 1 13.33 25.09 -1.91
CA MET A 1 12.09 24.89 -2.67
C MET A 1 11.08 24.27 -1.73
N THR A 2 9.91 24.91 -1.55
CA THR A 2 8.81 24.37 -0.77
C THR A 2 7.84 23.68 -1.72
N TRP A 3 7.70 22.37 -1.60
CA TRP A 3 6.74 21.60 -2.40
C TRP A 3 5.32 21.87 -1.92
N THR A 4 4.41 22.16 -2.84
CA THR A 4 2.97 22.23 -2.53
C THR A 4 2.39 20.83 -2.31
N VAL A 5 1.23 20.75 -1.67
CA VAL A 5 0.51 19.48 -1.45
C VAL A 5 0.21 18.77 -2.77
N ASP A 6 -0.29 19.50 -3.78
CA ASP A 6 -0.65 18.91 -5.07
C ASP A 6 0.57 18.38 -5.83
N GLU A 7 1.70 19.08 -5.76
CA GLU A 7 2.96 18.60 -6.34
C GLU A 7 3.44 17.33 -5.67
N GLN A 8 3.38 17.24 -4.33
CA GLN A 8 3.74 16.04 -3.60
C GLN A 8 2.84 14.86 -3.97
N LEU A 9 1.52 15.07 -4.06
CA LEU A 9 0.56 14.03 -4.45
C LEU A 9 0.68 13.58 -5.91
N ALA A 10 1.32 14.39 -6.76
CA ALA A 10 1.56 14.06 -8.17
C ALA A 10 2.84 13.24 -8.41
N LEU A 11 3.72 13.10 -7.40
CA LEU A 11 4.97 12.36 -7.50
C LEU A 11 4.73 10.87 -7.73
N THR A 12 5.51 10.28 -8.64
CA THR A 12 5.69 8.84 -8.70
C THR A 12 6.58 8.35 -7.56
N ALA A 13 6.55 7.04 -7.27
CA ALA A 13 7.39 6.44 -6.22
C ALA A 13 8.88 6.75 -6.43
N THR A 14 9.39 6.63 -7.66
CA THR A 14 10.80 6.90 -7.98
C THR A 14 11.16 8.38 -7.85
N GLU A 15 10.25 9.30 -8.21
CA GLU A 15 10.49 10.73 -8.05
C GLU A 15 10.49 11.15 -6.57
N ALA A 16 9.59 10.57 -5.76
CA ALA A 16 9.55 10.81 -4.32
C ALA A 16 10.84 10.32 -3.65
N ILE A 17 11.29 9.09 -3.94
CA ILE A 17 12.56 8.54 -3.44
C ILE A 17 13.72 9.46 -3.84
N ALA A 18 13.83 9.84 -5.11
CA ALA A 18 14.90 10.71 -5.58
C ALA A 18 14.86 12.10 -4.92
N ALA A 19 13.67 12.65 -4.66
CA ALA A 19 13.51 13.92 -3.96
C ALA A 19 13.95 13.84 -2.49
N ILE A 20 13.62 12.73 -1.81
CA ILE A 20 14.02 12.48 -0.42
C ILE A 20 15.53 12.25 -0.32
N GLN A 21 16.09 11.36 -1.14
CA GLN A 21 17.53 11.07 -1.14
C GLN A 21 18.40 12.29 -1.48
N SER A 22 17.91 13.18 -2.36
CA SER A 22 18.61 14.44 -2.68
C SER A 22 18.36 15.55 -1.66
N GLY A 23 17.54 15.33 -0.63
CA GLY A 23 17.20 16.32 0.39
C GLY A 23 16.29 17.45 -0.10
N ARG A 24 15.75 17.37 -1.31
CA ARG A 24 14.80 18.35 -1.87
C ARG A 24 13.42 18.25 -1.22
N LEU A 25 13.07 17.09 -0.67
CA LEU A 25 11.81 16.82 0.02
C LEU A 25 12.12 16.12 1.35
N LYS A 26 11.50 16.55 2.45
CA LYS A 26 11.59 15.84 3.73
C LYS A 26 10.60 14.69 3.76
N ALA A 27 11.04 13.52 4.22
CA ALA A 27 10.19 12.35 4.35
C ALA A 27 9.01 12.62 5.30
N VAL A 28 9.22 13.40 6.37
CA VAL A 28 8.16 13.76 7.32
C VAL A 28 7.06 14.61 6.68
N ASP A 29 7.41 15.58 5.84
CA ASP A 29 6.45 16.45 5.16
C ASP A 29 5.62 15.66 4.14
N TYR A 30 6.30 14.77 3.40
CA TYR A 30 5.66 13.88 2.45
C TYR A 30 4.71 12.90 3.12
N MET A 31 5.15 12.27 4.21
CA MET A 31 4.35 11.34 4.98
C MET A 31 3.12 12.03 5.60
N ALA A 32 3.30 13.22 6.19
CA ALA A 32 2.19 14.00 6.75
C ALA A 32 1.14 14.33 5.70
N THR A 33 1.56 14.71 4.49
CA THR A 33 0.67 14.99 3.37
C THR A 33 -0.16 13.76 2.98
N LEU A 34 0.47 12.59 2.90
CA LEU A 34 -0.20 11.35 2.53
C LEU A 34 -1.11 10.82 3.63
N LEU A 35 -0.73 10.94 4.90
CA LEU A 35 -1.57 10.60 6.03
C LEU A 35 -2.83 11.47 6.07
N ALA A 36 -2.68 12.79 5.88
CA ALA A 36 -3.81 13.71 5.78
C ALA A 36 -4.72 13.37 4.60
N ARG A 37 -4.13 13.02 3.45
CA ARG A 37 -4.90 12.59 2.28
C ARG A 37 -5.66 11.29 2.53
N ALA A 38 -5.01 10.29 3.13
CA ALA A 38 -5.64 9.01 3.47
C ALA A 38 -6.81 9.21 4.45
N ALA A 39 -6.62 10.04 5.48
CA ALA A 39 -7.68 10.39 6.43
C ALA A 39 -8.87 11.10 5.74
N SER A 40 -8.61 12.02 4.80
CA SER A 40 -9.68 12.69 4.03
C SER A 40 -10.49 11.74 3.14
N LEU A 41 -9.93 10.56 2.84
CA LEU A 41 -10.53 9.54 1.98
C LEU A 41 -10.98 8.31 2.77
N ALA A 42 -11.13 8.42 4.11
CA ALA A 42 -11.54 7.32 4.97
C ALA A 42 -12.87 6.67 4.54
N SER A 43 -13.77 7.44 3.90
CA SER A 43 -15.04 6.96 3.35
C SER A 43 -14.91 5.91 2.24
N LEU A 44 -13.72 5.71 1.67
CA LEU A 44 -13.44 4.65 0.70
C LEU A 44 -13.29 3.27 1.35
N ASN A 45 -13.13 3.21 2.67
CA ASN A 45 -12.85 1.99 3.43
C ASN A 45 -11.66 1.20 2.88
N ALA A 46 -10.65 1.92 2.35
CA ALA A 46 -9.49 1.32 1.72
C ALA A 46 -8.46 0.79 2.72
N LEU A 47 -8.41 1.39 3.91
CA LEU A 47 -7.49 1.06 4.98
C LEU A 47 -8.29 0.62 6.21
N THR A 48 -7.85 -0.46 6.86
CA THR A 48 -8.36 -0.89 8.16
C THR A 48 -7.64 -0.18 9.30
N THR A 49 -6.39 0.21 9.09
CA THR A 49 -5.56 0.89 10.08
C THR A 49 -4.68 1.92 9.40
N LEU A 50 -4.57 3.10 9.99
CA LEU A 50 -3.66 4.16 9.58
C LEU A 50 -2.65 4.38 10.72
N ASP A 51 -1.36 4.20 10.45
CA ASP A 51 -0.30 4.31 11.46
C ASP A 51 0.23 5.74 11.56
N LEU A 52 -0.55 6.65 12.13
CA LEU A 52 -0.20 8.07 12.19
C LEU A 52 1.15 8.30 12.88
N ASP A 53 1.31 7.77 14.09
CA ASP A 53 2.49 8.04 14.91
C ASP A 53 3.70 7.23 14.45
N GLY A 54 3.52 5.94 14.11
CA GLY A 54 4.60 5.07 13.68
C GLY A 54 5.16 5.49 12.32
N ALA A 55 4.31 5.88 11.37
CA ALA A 55 4.75 6.35 10.06
C ALA A 55 5.50 7.68 10.15
N LEU A 56 5.00 8.66 10.93
CA LEU A 56 5.71 9.92 11.15
C LEU A 56 7.03 9.73 11.91
N ALA A 57 7.07 8.85 12.90
CA ALA A 57 8.30 8.51 13.62
C ALA A 57 9.33 7.86 12.69
N ALA A 58 8.89 6.95 11.80
CA ALA A 58 9.76 6.36 10.78
C ALA A 58 10.27 7.40 9.77
N ALA A 59 9.42 8.32 9.33
CA ALA A 59 9.80 9.40 8.43
C ALA A 59 10.88 10.31 9.05
N ARG A 60 10.73 10.67 10.34
CA ARG A 60 11.76 11.42 11.08
C ARG A 60 13.08 10.67 11.18
N ARG A 61 13.05 9.34 11.34
CA ARG A 61 14.28 8.52 11.33
C ARG A 61 14.97 8.58 9.97
N ILE A 62 14.21 8.50 8.87
CA ILE A 62 14.76 8.65 7.51
C ILE A 62 15.37 10.04 7.33
N ASP A 63 14.68 11.12 7.73
CA ASP A 63 15.19 12.49 7.61
C ASP A 63 16.44 12.77 8.46
N ALA A 64 16.67 11.98 9.51
CA ALA A 64 17.85 12.08 10.37
C ALA A 64 19.07 11.33 9.83
N LEU A 65 18.92 10.49 8.79
CA LEU A 65 20.03 9.76 8.21
C LEU A 65 20.97 10.69 7.42
N PRO A 66 22.29 10.46 7.48
CA PRO A 66 23.23 11.14 6.59
C PRO A 66 22.94 10.82 5.12
N ALA A 67 23.25 11.75 4.21
CA ALA A 67 23.03 11.57 2.77
C ALA A 67 23.68 10.28 2.21
N ALA A 68 24.87 9.92 2.70
CA ALA A 68 25.54 8.68 2.31
C ALA A 68 24.77 7.41 2.73
N ALA A 69 24.08 7.43 3.87
CA ALA A 69 23.24 6.32 4.32
C ALA A 69 21.91 6.28 3.56
N LEU A 70 21.30 7.45 3.30
CA LEU A 70 20.09 7.55 2.47
C LEU A 70 20.31 6.99 1.06
N ALA A 71 21.47 7.24 0.46
CA ALA A 71 21.83 6.72 -0.86
C ALA A 71 21.93 5.19 -0.92
N GLN A 72 22.11 4.52 0.23
CA GLN A 72 22.17 3.05 0.32
C GLN A 72 20.78 2.41 0.51
N LEU A 73 19.75 3.21 0.81
CA LEU A 73 18.39 2.75 1.03
C LEU A 73 17.57 2.96 -0.25
N PRO A 74 17.32 1.91 -1.06
CA PRO A 74 16.67 2.08 -2.36
C PRO A 74 15.20 2.50 -2.26
N LEU A 75 14.56 2.34 -1.10
CA LEU A 75 13.18 2.75 -0.83
C LEU A 75 13.10 3.84 0.23
N ALA A 76 14.17 4.61 0.45
CA ALA A 76 14.26 5.62 1.51
C ALA A 76 13.02 6.52 1.55
N GLY A 77 12.26 6.42 2.64
CA GLY A 77 11.10 7.27 2.90
C GLY A 77 9.86 6.96 2.04
N LEU A 78 9.89 5.89 1.24
CA LEU A 78 8.75 5.50 0.41
C LEU A 78 7.62 4.95 1.29
N PRO A 79 6.42 5.55 1.27
CA PRO A 79 5.24 5.04 1.97
C PRO A 79 4.73 3.77 1.29
N ILE A 80 4.45 2.75 2.08
CA ILE A 80 3.81 1.51 1.63
C ILE A 80 2.59 1.19 2.48
N VAL A 81 1.60 0.55 1.87
CA VAL A 81 0.44 -0.01 2.58
C VAL A 81 0.58 -1.53 2.56
N VAL A 82 0.28 -2.17 3.69
CA VAL A 82 0.44 -3.61 3.83
C VAL A 82 -0.93 -4.26 3.95
N LYS A 83 -1.22 -5.26 3.14
CA LYS A 83 -2.47 -6.02 3.22
C LYS A 83 -2.69 -6.61 4.62
N ASP A 84 -3.92 -6.55 5.14
CA ASP A 84 -4.22 -6.86 6.55
C ASP A 84 -4.03 -8.33 6.98
N ASN A 85 -3.75 -9.24 6.05
CA ASN A 85 -3.36 -10.63 6.36
C ASN A 85 -1.84 -10.84 6.40
N ILE A 86 -1.05 -9.77 6.34
CA ILE A 86 0.42 -9.82 6.41
C ILE A 86 0.85 -9.25 7.75
N ASN A 87 1.71 -9.98 8.46
CA ASN A 87 2.19 -9.56 9.77
C ASN A 87 3.04 -8.28 9.69
N THR A 88 2.69 -7.30 10.51
CA THR A 88 3.43 -6.05 10.67
C THR A 88 3.48 -5.70 12.16
N VAL A 89 4.68 -5.63 12.74
CA VAL A 89 4.87 -5.33 14.16
C VAL A 89 4.28 -3.96 14.49
N GLY A 90 3.61 -3.87 15.63
CA GLY A 90 2.99 -2.63 16.10
C GLY A 90 1.64 -2.32 15.46
N LEU A 91 1.25 -3.03 14.40
CA LEU A 91 -0.05 -2.89 13.76
C LEU A 91 -0.86 -4.17 13.86
N GLN A 92 -2.19 -4.03 13.92
CA GLN A 92 -3.07 -5.18 13.88
C GLN A 92 -2.92 -5.94 12.55
N THR A 93 -3.07 -7.25 12.62
CA THR A 93 -3.21 -8.13 11.46
C THR A 93 -4.45 -8.98 11.68
N SER A 94 -5.61 -8.49 11.24
CA SER A 94 -6.89 -9.21 11.47
C SER A 94 -7.25 -10.16 10.33
N ALA A 95 -6.52 -10.12 9.21
CA ALA A 95 -6.89 -10.82 7.98
C ALA A 95 -8.34 -10.53 7.53
N GLY A 96 -8.89 -9.37 7.91
CA GLY A 96 -10.29 -9.02 7.68
C GLY A 96 -11.32 -9.87 8.44
N THR A 97 -10.93 -10.65 9.45
CA THR A 97 -11.86 -11.46 10.28
C THR A 97 -11.98 -10.92 11.71
N PRO A 98 -13.17 -10.91 12.33
CA PRO A 98 -13.33 -10.59 13.75
C PRO A 98 -12.55 -11.53 14.67
N ALA A 99 -12.29 -12.77 14.23
CA ALA A 99 -11.58 -13.77 15.03
C ALA A 99 -10.12 -13.39 15.35
N LEU A 100 -9.53 -12.47 14.58
CA LEU A 100 -8.16 -11.97 14.76
C LEU A 100 -8.14 -10.48 15.09
N GLU A 101 -9.28 -9.91 15.51
CA GLU A 101 -9.32 -8.54 15.99
C GLU A 101 -8.42 -8.38 17.24
N GLY A 102 -7.66 -7.29 17.31
CA GLY A 102 -6.66 -7.04 18.35
C GLY A 102 -5.35 -7.82 18.21
N PHE A 103 -5.21 -8.72 17.22
CA PHE A 103 -3.98 -9.48 17.06
C PHE A 103 -2.82 -8.59 16.56
N ILE A 104 -1.83 -8.38 17.41
CA ILE A 104 -0.58 -7.68 17.08
C ILE A 104 0.56 -8.71 16.99
N PRO A 105 1.18 -8.91 15.80
CA PRO A 105 2.22 -9.90 15.62
C PRO A 105 3.54 -9.46 16.28
N LYS A 106 4.29 -10.44 16.80
CA LYS A 106 5.60 -10.22 17.45
C LYS A 106 6.73 -9.93 16.46
N ALA A 107 6.56 -10.30 15.19
CA ALA A 107 7.56 -10.15 14.14
C ALA A 107 6.91 -9.76 12.82
N ASN A 108 7.63 -8.98 12.01
CA ASN A 108 7.21 -8.63 10.66
C ASN A 108 7.23 -9.89 9.78
N ALA A 109 6.35 -9.95 8.79
CA ALA A 109 6.51 -10.91 7.71
C ALA A 109 7.86 -10.66 7.00
N PRO A 110 8.58 -11.70 6.53
CA PRO A 110 9.89 -11.52 5.90
C PRO A 110 9.89 -10.57 4.70
N SER A 111 8.80 -10.52 3.93
CA SER A 111 8.64 -9.57 2.83
C SER A 111 8.55 -8.13 3.31
N VAL A 112 7.77 -7.87 4.37
CA VAL A 112 7.62 -6.54 4.98
C VAL A 112 8.94 -6.10 5.60
N GLN A 113 9.64 -6.99 6.31
CA GLN A 113 10.93 -6.67 6.91
C GLN A 113 11.94 -6.23 5.85
N ARG A 114 12.05 -6.94 4.73
CA ARG A 114 12.94 -6.56 3.62
C ARG A 114 12.63 -5.18 3.04
N LEU A 115 11.36 -4.80 2.97
CA LEU A 115 10.97 -3.46 2.49
C LEU A 115 11.34 -2.38 3.50
N ILE A 116 11.13 -2.64 4.79
CA ILE A 116 11.52 -1.73 5.88
C ILE A 116 13.05 -1.57 5.91
N ASP A 117 13.80 -2.66 5.78
CA ASP A 117 15.27 -2.66 5.74
C ASP A 117 15.80 -1.88 4.54
N ALA A 118 15.05 -1.86 3.43
CA ALA A 118 15.32 -1.06 2.25
C ALA A 118 14.95 0.44 2.40
N GLY A 119 14.36 0.83 3.53
CA GLY A 119 14.03 2.22 3.88
C GLY A 119 12.56 2.60 3.67
N ALA A 120 11.68 1.65 3.32
CA ALA A 120 10.26 1.92 3.18
C ALA A 120 9.58 2.16 4.54
N ILE A 121 8.51 2.95 4.53
CA ILE A 121 7.74 3.30 5.71
C ILE A 121 6.33 2.72 5.57
N VAL A 122 5.91 1.89 6.52
CA VAL A 122 4.54 1.39 6.56
C VAL A 122 3.60 2.51 6.99
N LEU A 123 2.68 2.89 6.11
CA LEU A 123 1.66 3.91 6.34
C LEU A 123 0.43 3.32 7.05
N GLY A 124 0.13 2.05 6.82
CA GLY A 124 -1.04 1.41 7.40
C GLY A 124 -1.38 0.05 6.79
N LYS A 125 -2.57 -0.43 7.13
CA LYS A 125 -3.10 -1.74 6.74
C LYS A 125 -4.23 -1.60 5.73
N ALA A 126 -4.14 -2.32 4.61
CA ALA A 126 -5.18 -2.30 3.58
C ALA A 126 -6.33 -3.26 3.92
N ASN A 127 -7.56 -2.79 3.66
CA ASN A 127 -8.75 -3.61 3.77
C ASN A 127 -8.77 -4.71 2.68
N MET A 128 -9.48 -5.80 2.98
CA MET A 128 -9.54 -7.00 2.16
C MET A 128 -10.77 -7.82 2.52
N HIS A 129 -11.15 -8.74 1.62
CA HIS A 129 -12.08 -9.82 1.98
C HIS A 129 -11.60 -10.59 3.19
N GLU A 130 -12.54 -11.00 4.03
CA GLU A 130 -12.28 -11.87 5.17
C GLU A 130 -11.49 -13.11 4.73
N LEU A 131 -10.35 -13.35 5.40
CA LEU A 131 -9.43 -14.45 5.12
C LEU A 131 -8.94 -14.53 3.66
N ALA A 132 -8.98 -13.40 2.96
CA ALA A 132 -8.76 -13.32 1.51
C ALA A 132 -9.67 -14.25 0.71
N PHE A 133 -10.91 -14.49 1.17
CA PHE A 133 -11.87 -15.38 0.52
C PHE A 133 -12.99 -14.61 -0.22
N GLY A 134 -12.60 -13.82 -1.21
CA GLY A 134 -13.56 -13.18 -2.11
C GLY A 134 -12.92 -12.25 -3.14
N ILE A 135 -13.66 -11.96 -4.20
CA ILE A 135 -13.14 -11.27 -5.39
C ILE A 135 -13.55 -9.80 -5.53
N THR A 136 -14.29 -9.23 -4.58
CA THR A 136 -14.82 -7.83 -4.65
C THR A 136 -14.20 -6.87 -3.63
N SER A 137 -13.34 -7.40 -2.77
CA SER A 137 -12.81 -6.76 -1.56
C SER A 137 -13.89 -6.21 -0.61
N THR A 138 -15.08 -6.81 -0.63
CA THR A 138 -16.17 -6.47 0.29
C THR A 138 -15.90 -7.12 1.65
N ASN A 139 -15.83 -6.31 2.70
CA ASN A 139 -15.77 -6.83 4.06
C ASN A 139 -16.88 -6.19 4.90
N LEU A 140 -17.73 -7.03 5.50
CA LEU A 140 -18.85 -6.59 6.33
C LEU A 140 -18.49 -6.58 7.83
N ALA A 141 -17.30 -7.05 8.19
CA ALA A 141 -16.83 -7.03 9.56
C ALA A 141 -16.65 -5.58 10.04
N THR A 142 -17.06 -5.32 11.27
CA THR A 142 -17.16 -3.96 11.86
C THR A 142 -15.80 -3.27 12.02
N HIS A 143 -14.73 -4.05 12.14
CA HIS A 143 -13.36 -3.55 12.26
C HIS A 143 -12.72 -3.16 10.92
N ALA A 144 -13.38 -3.47 9.79
CA ALA A 144 -12.93 -3.08 8.46
C ALA A 144 -13.33 -1.63 8.07
N GLY A 145 -14.03 -0.92 8.96
CA GLY A 145 -14.47 0.48 8.79
C GLY A 145 -15.87 0.71 9.37
N PRO A 146 -16.28 1.98 9.60
CA PRO A 146 -17.57 2.30 10.20
C PRO A 146 -18.72 1.81 9.32
N GLY A 147 -19.38 0.75 9.79
CA GLY A 147 -20.60 0.17 9.22
C GLY A 147 -20.36 -0.61 7.92
N ALA A 148 -19.86 -1.85 8.03
CA ALA A 148 -20.10 -2.96 7.09
C ALA A 148 -20.22 -2.55 5.60
N GLN A 149 -19.21 -1.88 5.05
CA GLN A 149 -19.28 -1.30 3.71
C GLN A 149 -18.06 -1.69 2.89
N SER A 150 -18.35 -2.19 1.68
CA SER A 150 -17.36 -2.60 0.68
C SER A 150 -16.32 -1.51 0.39
N LEU A 151 -15.08 -1.92 0.07
CA LEU A 151 -14.11 -1.07 -0.61
C LEU A 151 -14.77 -0.37 -1.81
N ARG A 152 -14.79 0.97 -1.82
CA ARG A 152 -15.45 1.78 -2.85
C ARG A 152 -14.42 2.30 -3.86
N SER A 153 -14.78 2.29 -5.15
CA SER A 153 -13.93 2.86 -6.20
C SER A 153 -13.89 4.40 -6.10
N HIS A 154 -12.68 4.98 -6.13
CA HIS A 154 -12.44 6.43 -6.12
C HIS A 154 -13.10 7.17 -7.30
N ALA A 155 -13.25 6.51 -8.45
CA ALA A 155 -13.85 7.09 -9.66
C ALA A 155 -15.39 7.02 -9.69
N ASP A 156 -16.02 6.20 -8.83
CA ASP A 156 -17.48 5.99 -8.77
C ASP A 156 -17.81 5.20 -7.49
N SER A 157 -18.36 5.87 -6.48
CA SER A 157 -18.61 5.33 -5.13
C SER A 157 -19.66 4.21 -5.07
N GLY A 158 -20.30 3.88 -6.21
CA GLY A 158 -21.25 2.79 -6.38
C GLY A 158 -20.67 1.47 -6.94
N ARG A 159 -19.37 1.40 -7.26
CA ARG A 159 -18.75 0.18 -7.87
C ARG A 159 -17.68 -0.47 -6.99
N PHE A 160 -17.70 -1.80 -6.93
CA PHE A 160 -16.74 -2.65 -6.20
C PHE A 160 -15.34 -2.66 -6.82
N VAL A 161 -14.32 -2.90 -6.00
CA VAL A 161 -12.91 -3.01 -6.41
C VAL A 161 -12.54 -4.50 -6.55
N GLY A 162 -12.66 -5.04 -7.76
CA GLY A 162 -12.46 -6.46 -8.03
C GLY A 162 -11.00 -6.96 -8.01
N ARG A 163 -10.85 -8.23 -7.59
CA ARG A 163 -9.72 -9.18 -7.45
C ARG A 163 -8.73 -8.94 -6.31
N HIS A 164 -8.21 -10.05 -5.75
CA HIS A 164 -7.49 -10.24 -4.47
C HIS A 164 -6.19 -9.40 -4.23
N GLY A 165 -5.93 -8.38 -5.04
CA GLY A 165 -4.96 -7.30 -4.84
C GLY A 165 -5.56 -5.90 -5.07
N GLY A 166 -6.89 -5.73 -4.99
CA GLY A 166 -7.55 -4.50 -5.44
C GLY A 166 -7.12 -3.21 -4.73
N GLY A 167 -6.55 -3.31 -3.53
CA GLY A 167 -6.00 -2.17 -2.78
C GLY A 167 -4.66 -1.67 -3.32
N ASP A 168 -3.75 -2.56 -3.72
CA ASP A 168 -2.40 -2.20 -4.19
C ASP A 168 -2.45 -1.65 -5.65
N CYS A 169 -3.37 -2.17 -6.49
CA CYS A 169 -3.32 -1.93 -7.94
C CYS A 169 -3.81 -0.56 -8.43
N ARG A 170 -4.50 0.23 -7.61
CA ARG A 170 -5.07 1.52 -8.03
C ARG A 170 -4.40 2.76 -7.48
N ALA A 171 -3.42 2.64 -6.58
CA ALA A 171 -2.54 3.77 -6.28
C ALA A 171 -1.81 4.26 -7.56
N HIS A 172 -1.66 3.41 -8.57
CA HIS A 172 -0.90 3.73 -9.78
C HIS A 172 -1.71 4.13 -11.03
N ARG A 173 -3.05 3.97 -11.06
CA ARG A 173 -3.80 4.02 -12.34
C ARG A 173 -4.97 5.01 -12.36
N ALA A 174 -4.67 6.29 -12.15
CA ALA A 174 -5.58 7.41 -12.45
C ALA A 174 -5.02 8.35 -13.54
N ARG A 175 -4.37 7.83 -14.58
CA ARG A 175 -4.03 8.60 -15.80
C ARG A 175 -4.06 7.69 -17.02
N ARG A 176 -5.13 7.80 -17.82
CA ARG A 176 -5.14 7.70 -19.29
C ARG A 176 -6.58 7.76 -19.78
N THR A 177 -7.00 8.95 -20.19
CA THR A 177 -8.14 9.13 -21.06
C THR A 177 -7.75 8.80 -22.50
N ARG A 178 -8.63 8.01 -23.15
CA ARG A 178 -8.86 7.88 -24.59
C ARG A 178 -7.70 7.36 -25.46
N HIS A 179 -7.75 6.08 -25.80
CA HIS A 179 -7.83 5.67 -27.21
C HIS A 179 -8.30 4.21 -27.37
N ARG A 180 -9.34 4.07 -28.21
CA ARG A 180 -9.88 2.90 -28.92
C ARG A 180 -9.53 1.49 -28.45
N TYR A 181 -10.59 0.83 -28.00
CA TYR A 181 -10.83 -0.61 -28.01
C TYR A 181 -10.50 -1.22 -29.39
N ARG A 182 -9.67 -2.27 -29.43
CA ARG A 182 -9.79 -3.31 -30.45
C ARG A 182 -9.51 -4.67 -29.82
N ARG A 183 -10.55 -5.50 -29.88
CA ARG A 183 -10.64 -6.90 -29.50
C ARG A 183 -9.74 -7.73 -30.42
N LEU A 184 -8.87 -8.59 -29.88
CA LEU A 184 -8.36 -9.76 -30.58
C LEU A 184 -8.20 -10.92 -29.59
N ASP A 185 -8.73 -12.06 -30.02
CA ASP A 185 -8.85 -13.33 -29.32
C ASP A 185 -7.53 -14.11 -29.22
N ALA A 186 -7.60 -15.17 -28.42
CA ALA A 186 -6.57 -16.15 -28.04
C ALA A 186 -5.82 -16.83 -29.20
N HIS A 187 -4.52 -17.15 -28.99
CA HIS A 187 -4.03 -18.54 -28.90
C HIS A 187 -2.51 -18.65 -28.64
N SER A 188 -2.17 -19.62 -27.78
CA SER A 188 -1.00 -20.53 -27.73
C SER A 188 0.44 -20.01 -27.72
N GLY A 189 1.20 -20.48 -26.73
CA GLY A 189 2.66 -20.55 -26.77
C GLY A 189 3.28 -20.64 -25.38
N GLY A 190 3.24 -21.82 -24.76
CA GLY A 190 3.91 -22.10 -23.49
C GLY A 190 5.42 -22.24 -23.65
N VAL A 191 6.15 -21.89 -22.59
CA VAL A 191 7.49 -22.43 -22.30
C VAL A 191 7.57 -22.62 -20.80
N ASP A 192 7.69 -23.89 -20.40
CA ASP A 192 7.91 -24.33 -19.02
C ASP A 192 9.35 -24.02 -18.59
N GLY A 193 9.48 -23.37 -17.43
CA GLY A 193 10.73 -23.16 -16.71
C GLY A 193 10.53 -23.51 -15.24
N HIS A 194 10.59 -24.80 -14.91
CA HIS A 194 10.59 -25.28 -13.54
C HIS A 194 11.91 -24.92 -12.86
N GLY A 195 11.87 -23.97 -11.92
CA GLY A 195 13.02 -23.64 -11.07
C GLY A 195 12.76 -22.52 -10.08
N GLY A 196 12.25 -22.87 -8.89
CA GLY A 196 12.49 -22.12 -7.65
C GLY A 196 11.54 -20.98 -7.29
N VAL A 197 10.38 -21.30 -6.70
CA VAL A 197 9.84 -20.66 -5.48
C VAL A 197 8.90 -21.68 -4.84
N SER A 198 9.11 -22.01 -3.56
CA SER A 198 8.20 -22.85 -2.77
C SER A 198 6.76 -22.37 -2.92
N SER A 199 5.86 -23.29 -3.25
CA SER A 199 4.47 -23.11 -3.64
C SER A 199 3.62 -22.38 -2.59
N PHE A 200 3.73 -21.04 -2.52
CA PHE A 200 2.80 -20.15 -1.82
C PHE A 200 2.78 -18.72 -2.43
N GLY A 201 3.31 -18.56 -3.65
CA GLY A 201 3.68 -17.27 -4.24
C GLY A 201 2.95 -16.90 -5.54
N ARG A 202 1.64 -17.17 -5.68
CA ARG A 202 0.88 -16.86 -6.92
C ARG A 202 -0.28 -15.87 -6.77
N GLN A 203 -0.21 -14.93 -5.84
CA GLN A 203 -1.24 -13.88 -5.69
C GLN A 203 -0.70 -12.46 -5.50
N TRP A 204 0.57 -12.23 -5.79
CA TRP A 204 1.24 -10.98 -5.46
C TRP A 204 1.37 -10.09 -6.71
N TRP A 205 1.13 -8.81 -6.52
CA TRP A 205 1.30 -7.69 -7.47
C TRP A 205 0.10 -7.40 -8.36
N CYS A 206 -0.80 -6.66 -7.75
CA CYS A 206 -1.55 -5.59 -8.36
C CYS A 206 -1.61 -4.61 -7.20
#